data_AF-A0AAW5RDJ4-F1
#
_entry.id   AF-A0AAW5RDJ4-F1
#
_cell.length_a   1.000
_cell.length_b   1.000
_cell.length_c   1.000
_cell.angle_alpha   90.00
_cell.angle_beta   90.00
_cell.angle_gamma   90.00
#
_symmetry.space_group_name_H-M   'P 1'
#
loop_
_entity.id
_entity.type
_entity.pdbx_description
1 polymer ?
#
loop_
_entity_poly.entity_id
_entity_poly.type
_entity_poly.pdbx_seq_one_letter_code
_entity_poly.pdbx_strand_id
1 'polypeptide(L)'
;MEELFSFGGLLFVALLVYMHLRSKNPANKLDKDGVMPDYAVNTFGHEINQDDFLWVSDLFKQYFPEGNCSISNYSYSKESTGKNILIVSTSIYFMQYYIRNGESENHELMLNGSDEIMSSVIYIERSMADTYSMYLFRKCELRIENESYTFKGTLIDSVGIKALKSEFARWLRNQKEFADNFKNEIEVEKQKIITKQEQYDSEFYYPSKVFED
;
A
#
# COMPACT_ATOMS: atom_id res chain seq x y z
N MET A 1 -52.28 -19.70 16.75
CA MET A 1 -50.86 -19.45 16.41
C MET A 1 -50.80 -18.95 14.96
N GLU A 2 -51.37 -17.79 14.66
CA GLU A 2 -51.55 -17.32 13.27
C GLU A 2 -51.22 -15.82 13.09
N GLU A 3 -50.28 -15.28 13.86
CA GLU A 3 -49.75 -13.93 13.60
C GLU A 3 -48.22 -13.88 13.64
N LEU A 4 -47.54 -15.00 13.35
CA LEU A 4 -46.07 -15.00 13.30
C LEU A 4 -45.49 -14.34 12.04
N PHE A 5 -46.33 -13.97 11.06
CA PHE A 5 -45.91 -13.39 9.78
C PHE A 5 -46.83 -12.24 9.35
N SER A 6 -46.89 -11.18 10.15
CA SER A 6 -47.33 -9.90 9.61
C SER A 6 -46.33 -9.44 8.54
N PHE A 7 -46.81 -8.78 7.48
CA PHE A 7 -45.95 -8.23 6.42
C PHE A 7 -44.81 -7.36 6.99
N GLY A 8 -45.08 -6.65 8.09
CA GLY A 8 -44.07 -5.89 8.85
C GLY A 8 -43.02 -6.76 9.54
N GLY A 9 -43.40 -7.91 10.10
CA GLY A 9 -42.47 -8.88 10.68
C GLY A 9 -41.53 -9.51 9.64
N LEU A 10 -42.05 -9.84 8.46
CA LEU A 10 -41.25 -10.33 7.32
C LEU A 10 -40.26 -9.28 6.82
N LEU A 11 -40.68 -8.02 6.71
CA LEU A 11 -39.81 -6.89 6.33
C LEU A 11 -38.69 -6.67 7.35
N PHE A 12 -38.99 -6.77 8.64
CA PHE A 12 -37.99 -6.64 9.69
C PHE A 12 -36.97 -7.77 9.68
N VAL A 13 -37.41 -9.03 9.53
CA VAL A 13 -36.51 -10.18 9.40
C VAL A 13 -35.65 -10.07 8.13
N ALA A 14 -36.23 -9.67 6.99
CA ALA A 14 -35.50 -9.44 5.76
C ALA A 14 -34.45 -8.33 5.92
N LEU A 15 -34.76 -7.25 6.64
CA LEU A 15 -33.81 -6.18 6.95
C LEU A 15 -32.67 -6.69 7.84
N LEU A 16 -32.96 -7.50 8.87
CA LEU A 16 -31.93 -8.08 9.74
C LEU A 16 -31.01 -9.04 8.97
N VAL A 17 -31.57 -9.90 8.12
CA VAL A 17 -30.80 -10.79 7.24
C VAL A 17 -29.96 -9.98 6.27
N TYR A 18 -30.53 -8.93 5.66
CA TYR A 18 -29.80 -8.03 4.78
C TYR A 18 -28.66 -7.32 5.51
N MET A 19 -28.89 -6.77 6.70
CA MET A 19 -27.85 -6.14 7.52
C MET A 19 -26.76 -7.13 7.92
N HIS A 20 -27.11 -8.38 8.24
CA HIS A 20 -26.17 -9.44 8.59
C HIS A 20 -25.34 -9.93 7.39
N LEU A 21 -25.96 -10.09 6.23
CA LEU A 21 -25.23 -10.44 5.00
C LEU A 21 -24.35 -9.28 4.54
N ARG A 22 -24.85 -8.04 4.67
CA ARG A 22 -24.11 -6.83 4.36
C ARG A 22 -22.91 -6.66 5.30
N SER A 23 -23.07 -6.87 6.61
CA SER A 23 -21.95 -6.77 7.55
C SER A 23 -20.86 -7.82 7.28
N LYS A 24 -21.22 -8.95 6.65
CA LYS A 24 -20.29 -9.98 6.21
C LYS A 24 -19.60 -9.71 4.87
N ASN A 25 -20.03 -8.71 4.09
CA ASN A 25 -19.36 -8.38 2.84
C ASN A 25 -18.02 -7.69 3.14
N PRO A 26 -16.87 -8.29 2.78
CA PRO A 26 -15.55 -7.73 3.09
C PRO A 26 -15.36 -6.33 2.52
N ALA A 27 -15.99 -6.01 1.38
CA ALA A 27 -15.89 -4.69 0.75
C ALA A 27 -16.45 -3.55 1.62
N ASN A 28 -17.35 -3.84 2.57
CA ASN A 28 -17.89 -2.83 3.48
C ASN A 28 -16.90 -2.45 4.60
N LYS A 29 -15.77 -3.16 4.71
CA LYS A 29 -14.66 -2.76 5.60
C LYS A 29 -13.80 -1.65 4.98
N LEU A 30 -13.94 -1.37 3.68
CA LEU A 30 -13.14 -0.38 2.97
C LEU A 30 -13.86 0.96 2.84
N ASP A 31 -13.09 2.04 2.79
CA ASP A 31 -13.59 3.37 2.45
C ASP A 31 -13.89 3.52 0.94
N LYS A 32 -14.28 4.73 0.52
CA LYS A 32 -14.60 5.03 -0.88
C LYS A 32 -13.42 4.81 -1.85
N ASP A 33 -12.19 4.94 -1.35
CA ASP A 33 -10.94 4.82 -2.09
C ASP A 33 -10.39 3.38 -2.02
N GLY A 34 -11.11 2.46 -1.36
CA GLY A 34 -10.72 1.07 -1.21
C GLY A 34 -9.64 0.86 -0.15
N VAL A 35 -9.52 1.78 0.81
CA VAL A 35 -8.55 1.74 1.91
C VAL A 35 -9.21 1.19 3.16
N MET A 36 -8.49 0.34 3.88
CA MET A 36 -8.88 -0.14 5.19
C MET A 36 -8.64 0.97 6.23
N PRO A 37 -9.68 1.46 6.93
CA PRO A 37 -9.50 2.44 7.99
C PRO A 37 -8.82 1.79 9.21
N ASP A 38 -8.05 2.57 9.96
CA ASP A 38 -7.24 2.09 11.11
C ASP A 38 -8.03 1.25 12.12
N TYR A 39 -9.29 1.60 12.38
CA TYR A 39 -10.14 0.89 13.34
C TYR A 39 -10.56 -0.53 12.89
N ALA A 40 -10.43 -0.82 11.59
CA ALA A 40 -10.82 -2.11 11.00
C ALA A 40 -9.63 -3.06 10.77
N VAL A 41 -8.40 -2.60 11.04
CA VAL A 41 -7.17 -3.40 11.01
C VAL A 41 -7.20 -4.43 12.13
N ASN A 42 -7.07 -5.72 11.79
CA ASN A 42 -7.18 -6.79 12.77
C ASN A 42 -5.80 -7.19 13.30
N THR A 43 -5.54 -6.81 14.54
CA THR A 43 -4.25 -7.04 15.19
C THR A 43 -4.08 -8.46 15.74
N PHE A 44 -5.12 -9.29 15.71
CA PHE A 44 -5.09 -10.64 16.27
C PHE A 44 -4.75 -11.66 15.19
N GLY A 45 -3.56 -12.27 15.30
CA GLY A 45 -3.06 -13.18 14.28
C GLY A 45 -1.80 -13.92 14.67
N HIS A 46 -1.48 -14.96 13.90
CA HIS A 46 -0.20 -15.66 14.01
C HIS A 46 0.94 -14.80 13.47
N GLU A 47 2.16 -15.10 13.91
CA GLU A 47 3.36 -14.51 13.34
C GLU A 47 3.42 -14.77 11.82
N ILE A 48 3.88 -13.76 11.08
CA ILE A 48 4.11 -13.83 9.64
C ILE A 48 5.61 -13.92 9.41
N ASN A 49 6.05 -15.03 8.83
CA ASN A 49 7.41 -15.14 8.35
C ASN A 49 7.53 -14.35 7.03
N GLN A 50 8.36 -13.32 7.01
CA GLN A 50 8.60 -12.48 5.84
C GLN A 50 9.17 -13.30 4.66
N ASP A 51 9.93 -14.36 4.93
CA ASP A 51 10.53 -15.20 3.88
C ASP A 51 9.49 -15.95 3.04
N ASP A 52 8.30 -16.22 3.60
CA ASP A 52 7.18 -16.82 2.86
C ASP A 52 6.61 -15.86 1.79
N PHE A 53 7.04 -14.60 1.80
CA PHE A 53 6.54 -13.50 0.98
C PHE A 53 7.59 -12.92 0.01
N LEU A 54 8.75 -13.56 -0.15
CA LEU A 54 9.76 -13.12 -1.15
C LEU A 54 9.19 -12.98 -2.57
N TRP A 55 8.19 -13.80 -2.91
CA TRP A 55 7.47 -13.75 -4.19
C TRP A 55 6.74 -12.43 -4.45
N VAL A 56 6.42 -11.63 -3.42
CA VAL A 56 5.68 -10.37 -3.57
C VAL A 56 6.52 -9.37 -4.39
N SER A 57 7.79 -9.21 -4.04
CA SER A 57 8.69 -8.30 -4.76
C SER A 57 8.95 -8.76 -6.18
N ASP A 58 9.22 -10.06 -6.37
CA ASP A 58 9.44 -10.65 -7.69
C ASP A 58 8.22 -10.48 -8.61
N LEU A 59 7.02 -10.70 -8.06
CA LEU A 59 5.78 -10.54 -8.81
C LEU A 59 5.50 -9.07 -9.12
N PHE A 60 5.74 -8.16 -8.17
CA PHE A 60 5.61 -6.71 -8.39
C PHE A 60 6.49 -6.24 -9.55
N LYS A 61 7.76 -6.67 -9.57
CA LYS A 61 8.74 -6.29 -10.59
C LYS A 61 8.39 -6.78 -11.99
N GLN A 62 7.53 -7.79 -12.14
CA GLN A 62 7.02 -8.21 -13.46
C GLN A 62 6.07 -7.18 -14.08
N TYR A 63 5.35 -6.40 -13.26
CA TYR A 63 4.42 -5.38 -13.73
C TYR A 63 5.06 -3.99 -13.76
N PHE A 64 5.94 -3.70 -12.80
CA PHE A 64 6.61 -2.40 -12.65
C PHE A 64 8.12 -2.58 -12.47
N PRO A 65 8.88 -2.81 -13.57
CA PRO A 65 10.32 -3.10 -13.49
C PRO A 65 11.14 -1.97 -12.85
N GLU A 66 10.77 -0.72 -13.14
CA GLU A 66 11.39 0.51 -12.61
C GLU A 66 10.83 0.93 -11.23
N GLY A 67 9.82 0.21 -10.73
CA GLY A 67 9.22 0.51 -9.44
C GLY A 67 10.06 0.04 -8.26
N ASN A 68 9.65 0.36 -7.04
CA ASN A 68 10.23 -0.21 -5.83
C ASN A 68 9.18 -1.03 -5.08
N CYS A 69 9.61 -2.13 -4.47
CA CYS A 69 8.79 -2.94 -3.57
C CYS A 69 9.65 -3.31 -2.37
N SER A 70 9.23 -2.84 -1.20
CA SER A 70 9.86 -3.18 0.07
C SER A 70 8.86 -3.91 0.95
N ILE A 71 9.38 -4.83 1.73
CA ILE A 71 8.59 -5.68 2.62
C ILE A 71 9.23 -5.59 4.00
N SER A 72 8.43 -5.30 5.01
CA SER A 72 8.91 -5.25 6.39
C SER A 72 7.87 -5.82 7.35
N ASN A 73 8.35 -6.55 8.35
CA ASN A 73 7.52 -6.96 9.48
C ASN A 73 7.33 -5.78 10.44
N TYR A 74 6.08 -5.43 10.68
CA TYR A 74 5.72 -4.59 11.82
C TYR A 74 5.45 -5.49 13.01
N SER A 75 6.34 -5.49 14.00
CA SER A 75 6.14 -6.16 15.29
C SER A 75 6.12 -5.12 16.41
N TYR A 76 4.99 -5.01 17.12
CA TYR A 76 4.89 -4.12 18.28
C TYR A 76 5.34 -4.84 19.56
N SER A 77 6.64 -4.82 19.84
CA SER A 77 7.33 -5.20 21.09
C SER A 77 7.22 -6.67 21.57
N LYS A 78 8.23 -7.11 22.34
CA LYS A 78 8.41 -8.48 22.84
C LYS A 78 7.49 -8.91 24.00
N GLU A 79 6.67 -8.03 24.57
CA GLU A 79 5.96 -8.31 25.85
C GLU A 79 4.43 -8.22 25.76
N SER A 80 3.87 -7.85 24.62
CA SER A 80 2.42 -7.82 24.40
C SER A 80 2.13 -8.42 23.04
N THR A 81 1.13 -9.28 22.94
CA THR A 81 0.53 -9.84 21.71
C THR A 81 0.56 -8.82 20.56
N GLY A 82 1.66 -8.83 19.80
CA GLY A 82 1.98 -7.78 18.85
C GLY A 82 1.07 -7.87 17.63
N LYS A 83 0.82 -6.72 16.97
CA LYS A 83 0.23 -6.73 15.63
C LYS A 83 1.18 -7.53 14.73
N ASN A 84 0.72 -8.63 14.14
CA ASN A 84 1.50 -9.44 13.19
C ASN A 84 1.13 -9.04 11.77
N ILE A 85 1.71 -7.93 11.32
CA ILE A 85 1.39 -7.32 10.02
C ILE A 85 2.67 -7.30 9.19
N LEU A 86 2.58 -7.83 7.97
CA LEU A 86 3.59 -7.62 6.96
C LEU A 86 3.20 -6.37 6.16
N ILE A 87 4.05 -5.36 6.20
CA ILE A 87 3.88 -4.11 5.45
C ILE A 87 4.61 -4.27 4.12
N VAL A 88 3.86 -4.10 3.03
CA VAL A 88 4.40 -4.07 1.67
C VAL A 88 4.22 -2.66 1.13
N SER A 89 5.32 -1.95 0.97
CA SER A 89 5.35 -0.59 0.40
C SER A 89 5.84 -0.65 -1.02
N THR A 90 5.02 -0.18 -1.96
CA THR A 90 5.32 -0.22 -3.39
C THR A 90 5.25 1.16 -4.02
N SER A 91 5.99 1.37 -5.10
CA SER A 91 5.85 2.51 -6.00
C SER A 91 6.12 2.05 -7.44
N ILE A 92 5.36 2.55 -8.42
CA ILE A 92 5.50 2.13 -9.82
C ILE A 92 6.76 2.68 -10.51
N TYR A 93 7.38 3.71 -9.94
CA TYR A 93 8.68 4.25 -10.33
C TYR A 93 9.36 4.85 -9.11
N PHE A 94 10.60 4.47 -8.85
CA PHE A 94 11.35 4.93 -7.69
C PHE A 94 12.77 5.32 -8.09
N MET A 95 13.20 6.50 -7.67
CA MET A 95 14.58 6.96 -7.82
C MET A 95 15.10 7.41 -6.45
N GLN A 96 16.21 6.83 -6.03
CA GLN A 96 16.96 7.30 -4.87
C GLN A 96 18.14 8.13 -5.34
N TYR A 97 18.44 9.19 -4.61
CA TYR A 97 19.53 10.07 -4.95
C TYR A 97 20.31 10.60 -3.75
N TYR A 98 21.55 10.98 -4.04
CA TYR A 98 22.52 11.45 -3.06
C TYR A 98 22.86 12.90 -3.32
N ILE A 99 22.69 13.74 -2.30
CA ILE A 99 23.12 15.14 -2.36
C ILE A 99 24.49 15.24 -1.70
N ARG A 100 25.48 15.73 -2.44
CA ARG A 100 26.84 15.93 -1.92
C ARG A 100 26.87 17.17 -1.03
N ASN A 101 27.23 16.99 0.24
CA ASN A 101 27.51 18.11 1.12
C ASN A 101 28.88 18.72 0.77
N GLY A 102 28.92 20.02 0.47
CA GLY A 102 30.15 20.74 0.11
C GLY A 102 31.16 20.94 1.25
N GLU A 103 30.81 20.57 2.48
CA GLU A 103 31.66 20.78 3.67
C GLU A 103 32.64 19.63 3.97
N SER A 104 32.59 18.52 3.24
CA SER A 104 33.41 17.33 3.56
C SER A 104 34.15 16.78 2.33
N GLU A 105 35.49 16.82 2.35
CA GLU A 105 36.35 16.14 1.36
C GLU A 105 36.19 14.60 1.41
N ASN A 106 35.79 14.09 2.57
CA ASN A 106 35.37 12.70 2.73
C ASN A 106 33.90 12.60 2.32
N HIS A 107 33.57 11.77 1.35
CA HIS A 107 32.22 11.62 0.77
C HIS A 107 31.17 11.03 1.76
N GLU A 108 31.37 11.18 3.07
CA GLU A 108 30.66 10.50 4.15
C GLU A 108 29.33 11.15 4.53
N LEU A 109 29.13 12.44 4.23
CA LEU A 109 27.86 13.15 4.50
C LEU A 109 27.06 13.33 3.20
N MET A 110 26.45 12.25 2.72
CA MET A 110 25.45 12.30 1.65
C MET A 110 24.05 12.38 2.25
N LEU A 111 23.27 13.40 1.87
CA LEU A 111 21.83 13.42 2.20
C LEU A 111 21.09 12.53 1.21
N ASN A 112 20.28 11.62 1.73
CA ASN A 112 19.50 10.68 0.92
C ASN A 112 18.12 11.27 0.61
N GLY A 113 17.87 11.54 -0.66
CA GLY A 113 16.53 11.86 -1.18
C GLY A 113 15.93 10.68 -1.93
N SER A 114 14.61 10.69 -2.09
CA SER A 114 13.92 9.76 -2.98
C SER A 114 12.71 10.43 -3.61
N ASP A 115 12.49 10.18 -4.89
CA ASP A 115 11.26 10.53 -5.59
C ASP A 115 10.55 9.25 -6.04
N GLU A 116 9.23 9.26 -5.97
CA GLU A 116 8.38 8.13 -6.30
C GLU A 116 7.15 8.56 -7.11
N ILE A 117 6.69 7.70 -8.01
CA ILE A 117 5.40 7.86 -8.70
C ILE A 117 4.46 6.78 -8.18
N MET A 118 3.24 7.19 -7.84
CA MET A 118 2.13 6.32 -7.41
C MET A 118 2.54 5.23 -6.41
N SER A 119 2.57 5.58 -5.13
CA SER A 119 2.89 4.64 -4.07
C SER A 119 1.66 4.02 -3.42
N SER A 120 1.84 2.82 -2.86
CA SER A 120 0.84 2.15 -2.03
C SER A 120 1.50 1.52 -0.81
N VAL A 121 0.76 1.54 0.30
CA VAL A 121 1.11 0.79 1.52
C VAL A 121 0.04 -0.27 1.70
N ILE A 122 0.47 -1.53 1.64
CA ILE A 122 -0.37 -2.70 1.66
C ILE A 122 -0.07 -3.45 2.94
N TYR A 123 -1.11 -3.83 3.67
CA TYR A 123 -0.96 -4.69 4.85
C TYR A 123 -1.36 -6.11 4.46
N ILE A 124 -0.57 -7.08 4.91
CA ILE A 124 -0.92 -8.49 4.90
C ILE A 124 -0.98 -8.97 6.36
N GLU A 125 -2.12 -9.55 6.72
CA GLU A 125 -2.39 -10.11 8.04
C GLU A 125 -2.59 -11.62 7.94
N ARG A 126 -2.24 -12.36 8.99
CA ARG A 126 -2.46 -13.82 9.08
C ARG A 126 -3.38 -14.13 10.26
N SER A 127 -4.52 -14.74 9.96
CA SER A 127 -5.51 -15.13 10.96
C SER A 127 -5.06 -16.35 11.78
N MET A 128 -5.76 -16.60 12.90
CA MET A 128 -5.57 -17.81 13.71
C MET A 128 -5.87 -19.12 12.96
N ALA A 129 -6.67 -19.04 11.88
CA ALA A 129 -7.04 -20.17 11.02
C ALA A 129 -6.03 -20.42 9.89
N ASP A 130 -4.86 -19.78 9.95
CA ASP A 130 -3.80 -19.87 8.93
C ASP A 130 -4.25 -19.40 7.53
N THR A 131 -5.06 -18.34 7.52
CA THR A 131 -5.48 -17.64 6.31
C THR A 131 -4.95 -16.23 6.30
N TYR A 132 -4.84 -15.64 5.12
CA TYR A 132 -4.29 -14.30 4.93
C TYR A 132 -5.33 -13.33 4.43
N SER A 133 -5.23 -12.10 4.91
CA SER A 133 -5.98 -10.96 4.39
C SER A 133 -5.02 -9.90 3.90
N MET A 134 -5.36 -9.21 2.81
CA MET A 134 -4.52 -8.18 2.20
C MET A 134 -5.36 -7.02 1.69
N TYR A 135 -4.91 -5.81 1.98
CA TYR A 135 -5.64 -4.57 1.67
C TYR A 135 -4.72 -3.35 1.69
N LEU A 136 -5.19 -2.24 1.09
CA LEU A 136 -4.53 -0.95 1.21
C LEU A 136 -4.72 -0.38 2.61
N PHE A 137 -3.62 0.04 3.22
CA PHE A 137 -3.60 0.87 4.42
C PHE A 137 -3.54 2.35 4.08
N ARG A 138 -2.95 2.70 2.93
CA ARG A 138 -2.90 4.06 2.40
C ARG A 138 -3.43 4.08 0.97
N LYS A 139 -4.05 5.19 0.58
CA LYS A 139 -4.53 5.40 -0.77
C LYS A 139 -3.40 5.20 -1.78
N CYS A 140 -3.71 4.51 -2.87
CA CYS A 140 -2.82 4.37 -4.01
C CYS A 140 -3.11 5.51 -5.00
N GLU A 141 -2.36 6.60 -4.90
CA GLU A 141 -2.64 7.85 -5.60
C GLU A 141 -1.55 8.19 -6.61
N LEU A 142 -1.96 8.42 -7.85
CA LEU A 142 -1.13 9.01 -8.89
C LEU A 142 -1.36 10.52 -8.90
N ARG A 143 -0.32 11.29 -8.62
CA ARG A 143 -0.35 12.75 -8.71
C ARG A 143 0.24 13.17 -10.04
N ILE A 144 -0.56 13.86 -10.84
CA ILE A 144 -0.14 14.44 -12.11
C ILE A 144 -0.49 15.91 -12.03
N GLU A 145 0.55 16.76 -12.11
CA GLU A 145 0.41 18.20 -11.94
C GLU A 145 -0.29 18.56 -10.61
N ASN A 146 -1.53 19.05 -10.67
CA ASN A 146 -2.34 19.45 -9.51
C ASN A 146 -3.53 18.51 -9.25
N GLU A 147 -3.63 17.39 -9.97
CA GLU A 147 -4.72 16.43 -9.86
C GLU A 147 -4.26 15.12 -9.22
N SER A 148 -5.16 14.50 -8.45
CA SER A 148 -4.94 13.21 -7.80
C SER A 148 -5.88 12.18 -8.38
N TYR A 149 -5.32 11.13 -8.94
CA TYR A 149 -6.02 9.99 -9.51
C TYR A 149 -5.85 8.79 -8.59
N THR A 150 -6.94 8.35 -7.96
CA THR A 150 -6.90 7.24 -7.00
C THR A 150 -7.20 5.91 -7.69
N PHE A 151 -6.25 4.98 -7.60
CA PHE A 151 -6.52 3.59 -7.90
C PHE A 151 -7.22 2.92 -6.72
N LYS A 152 -8.47 2.50 -6.93
CA LYS A 152 -9.31 1.96 -5.87
C LYS A 152 -8.78 0.60 -5.38
N GLY A 153 -8.53 0.50 -4.09
CA GLY A 153 -8.14 -0.75 -3.44
C GLY A 153 -9.26 -1.80 -3.37
N THR A 154 -8.86 -3.04 -3.12
CA THR A 154 -9.76 -4.16 -2.83
C THR A 154 -9.25 -4.91 -1.60
N LEU A 155 -10.15 -5.62 -0.92
CA LEU A 155 -9.83 -6.48 0.20
C LEU A 155 -9.84 -7.92 -0.28
N ILE A 156 -8.68 -8.57 -0.19
CA ILE A 156 -8.59 -10.02 -0.21
C ILE A 156 -8.77 -10.48 1.23
N ASP A 157 -9.85 -11.20 1.53
CA ASP A 157 -10.16 -11.59 2.91
C ASP A 157 -10.04 -13.11 3.10
N SER A 158 -9.25 -13.52 4.10
CA SER A 158 -9.25 -14.87 4.66
C SER A 158 -9.02 -15.98 3.63
N VAL A 159 -7.96 -15.86 2.83
CA VAL A 159 -7.58 -16.84 1.79
C VAL A 159 -6.29 -17.57 2.12
N GLY A 160 -6.10 -18.78 1.58
CA GLY A 160 -4.81 -19.47 1.66
C GLY A 160 -3.73 -18.79 0.79
N ILE A 161 -2.45 -19.04 1.08
CA ILE A 161 -1.31 -18.37 0.42
C ILE A 161 -1.34 -18.46 -1.12
N LYS A 162 -1.77 -19.60 -1.69
CA LYS A 162 -1.86 -19.77 -3.15
C LYS A 162 -2.90 -18.83 -3.78
N ALA A 163 -4.05 -18.67 -3.12
CA ALA A 163 -5.09 -17.76 -3.57
C ALA A 163 -4.66 -16.31 -3.38
N LEU A 164 -3.98 -15.99 -2.28
CA LEU A 164 -3.39 -14.66 -2.04
C LEU A 164 -2.46 -14.26 -3.19
N LYS A 165 -1.54 -15.14 -3.61
CA LYS A 165 -0.64 -14.89 -4.75
C LYS A 165 -1.39 -14.55 -6.04
N SER A 166 -2.42 -15.34 -6.36
CA SER A 166 -3.23 -15.14 -7.57
C SER A 166 -3.97 -13.81 -7.54
N GLU A 167 -4.52 -13.47 -6.38
CA GLU A 167 -5.30 -12.26 -6.17
C GLU A 167 -4.42 -11.01 -6.14
N PHE A 168 -3.23 -11.09 -5.55
CA PHE A 168 -2.23 -10.02 -5.63
C PHE A 168 -1.76 -9.79 -7.07
N ALA A 169 -1.50 -10.85 -7.84
CA ALA A 169 -1.18 -10.73 -9.26
C ALA A 169 -2.29 -10.03 -10.06
N ARG A 170 -3.56 -10.38 -9.78
CA ARG A 170 -4.73 -9.73 -10.37
C ARG A 170 -4.78 -8.25 -10.00
N TRP A 171 -4.48 -7.92 -8.75
CA TRP A 171 -4.45 -6.53 -8.31
C TRP A 171 -3.38 -5.70 -9.01
N LEU A 172 -2.15 -6.22 -9.11
CA LEU A 172 -1.04 -5.55 -9.83
C LEU A 172 -1.36 -5.34 -11.31
N ARG A 173 -2.01 -6.32 -11.96
CA ARG A 173 -2.49 -6.15 -13.33
C ARG A 173 -3.46 -4.99 -13.46
N ASN A 174 -4.46 -4.91 -12.58
CA ASN A 174 -5.43 -3.83 -12.60
C ASN A 174 -4.79 -2.47 -12.27
N GLN A 175 -3.79 -2.44 -11.37
CA GLN A 175 -3.01 -1.24 -11.08
C GLN A 175 -2.23 -0.79 -12.31
N LYS A 176 -1.65 -1.75 -13.04
CA LYS A 176 -0.92 -1.48 -14.28
C LYS A 176 -1.87 -0.95 -15.36
N GLU A 177 -3.02 -1.58 -15.56
CA GLU A 177 -4.04 -1.11 -16.50
C GLU A 177 -4.52 0.30 -16.15
N PHE A 178 -4.69 0.60 -14.86
CA PHE A 178 -4.99 1.95 -14.38
C PHE A 178 -3.87 2.93 -14.75
N ALA A 179 -2.62 2.61 -14.44
CA ALA A 179 -1.46 3.46 -14.73
C ALA A 179 -1.22 3.65 -16.24
N ASP A 180 -1.51 2.63 -17.05
CA ASP A 180 -1.37 2.68 -18.50
C ASP A 180 -2.33 3.71 -19.14
N ASN A 181 -3.44 4.06 -18.48
CA ASN A 181 -4.31 5.17 -18.92
C ASN A 181 -3.64 6.55 -18.81
N PHE A 182 -2.57 6.65 -18.01
CA PHE A 182 -1.80 7.87 -17.75
C PHE A 182 -0.34 7.73 -18.20
N LYS A 183 -0.05 6.82 -19.13
CA LYS A 183 1.33 6.46 -19.47
C LYS A 183 2.18 7.65 -19.93
N ASN A 184 1.60 8.58 -20.68
CA ASN A 184 2.33 9.72 -21.21
C ASN A 184 2.65 10.72 -20.08
N GLU A 185 1.70 10.95 -19.19
CA GLU A 185 1.82 11.82 -18.02
C GLU A 185 2.84 11.25 -17.04
N ILE A 186 2.78 9.93 -16.79
CA ILE A 186 3.77 9.22 -15.99
C ILE A 186 5.17 9.39 -16.59
N GLU A 187 5.32 9.27 -17.91
CA GLU A 187 6.62 9.46 -18.56
C GLU A 187 7.14 10.89 -18.39
N VAL A 188 6.27 11.90 -18.48
CA VAL A 188 6.65 13.29 -18.18
C VAL A 188 7.12 13.45 -16.73
N GLU A 189 6.39 12.88 -15.75
CA GLU A 189 6.81 12.92 -14.35
C GLU A 189 8.13 12.17 -14.12
N LYS A 190 8.36 11.04 -14.79
CA LYS A 190 9.65 10.35 -14.76
C LYS A 190 10.78 11.25 -15.25
N GLN A 191 10.59 11.91 -16.40
CA GLN A 191 11.63 12.80 -16.94
C GLN A 191 11.90 14.00 -16.03
N LYS A 192 10.88 14.53 -15.34
CA LYS A 192 11.08 15.56 -14.30
C LYS A 192 11.95 15.05 -13.15
N ILE A 193 11.69 13.83 -12.67
CA ILE A 193 12.50 13.20 -11.61
C ILE A 193 13.95 12.99 -12.09
N ILE A 194 14.15 12.50 -13.32
CA ILE A 194 15.49 12.30 -13.90
C ILE A 194 16.23 13.64 -14.06
N THR A 195 15.56 14.68 -14.56
CA THR A 195 16.16 16.00 -14.71
C THR A 195 16.57 16.60 -13.37
N LYS A 196 15.69 16.48 -12.36
CA LYS A 196 15.97 16.89 -10.98
C LYS A 196 17.17 16.12 -10.41
N GLN A 197 17.31 14.85 -10.78
CA GLN A 197 18.44 14.04 -10.38
C GLN A 197 19.76 14.50 -11.02
N GLU A 198 19.76 14.72 -12.33
CA GLU A 198 20.93 15.26 -13.05
C GLU A 198 21.38 16.60 -12.45
N GLN A 199 20.43 17.43 -12.01
CA GLN A 199 20.73 18.66 -11.28
C GLN A 199 21.46 18.36 -9.95
N TYR A 200 20.95 17.47 -9.10
CA TYR A 200 21.62 17.12 -7.84
C TYR A 200 23.00 16.50 -8.04
N ASP A 201 23.18 15.66 -9.05
CA ASP A 201 24.49 15.06 -9.35
C ASP A 201 25.52 16.11 -9.78
N SER A 202 25.06 17.26 -10.29
CA SER A 202 25.91 18.38 -10.70
C SER A 202 26.16 19.44 -9.61
N GLU A 203 25.37 19.45 -8.53
CA GLU A 203 25.38 20.50 -7.51
C GLU A 203 25.98 20.05 -6.17
N PHE A 204 26.60 20.99 -5.44
CA PHE A 204 26.97 20.83 -4.04
C PHE A 204 25.94 21.55 -3.17
N TYR A 205 25.41 20.86 -2.17
CA TYR A 205 24.57 21.48 -1.16
C TYR A 205 25.45 22.03 -0.02
N TYR A 206 25.41 23.34 0.19
CA TYR A 206 25.96 23.98 1.38
C TYR A 206 24.80 24.22 2.36
N PRO A 207 24.81 23.64 3.57
CA PRO A 207 23.84 24.00 4.58
C PRO A 207 23.89 25.52 4.78
N SER A 208 22.76 26.21 4.70
CA SER A 208 22.72 27.64 4.95
C SER A 208 23.24 27.90 6.38
N LYS A 209 24.32 28.65 6.52
CA LYS A 209 24.79 29.18 7.81
C LYS A 209 23.75 30.16 8.39
N VAL A 210 22.65 29.69 8.95
CA VAL A 210 21.81 30.49 9.87
C VAL A 210 21.00 29.57 10.78
N PHE A 211 21.52 29.29 11.97
CA PHE A 211 20.80 29.43 13.25
C PHE A 211 21.88 29.58 14.34
N GLU A 212 22.74 30.60 14.17
CA GLU A 212 23.36 31.26 15.31
C GLU A 212 22.62 32.58 15.45
N ASP A 213 21.64 32.60 16.36
CA ASP A 213 21.38 33.66 17.34
C ASP A 213 20.37 33.14 18.38
#